data_AF-A0A821X6Q4-F1
#
_entry.id   AF-A0A821X6Q4-F1
#
_cell.length_a   1.000
_cell.length_b   1.000
_cell.length_c   1.000
_cell.angle_alpha   90.00
_cell.angle_beta   90.00
_cell.angle_gamma   90.00
#
_symmetry.space_group_name_H-M   'P 1'
#
loop_
_entity.id
_entity.type
_entity.pdbx_description
1 polymer ?
#
loop_
_entity_poly.entity_id
_entity_poly.type
_entity_poly.pdbx_seq_one_letter_code
_entity_poly.pdbx_strand_id
1 'polypeptide(L)'
;MMQIHRIKSNHTYHRQKILHCYNCQQYNDHTAINCPNKDKPICFRCGLNHPYNSNCQNKICCAHCRQEHMAGNPSCPNKIEERNKRNEELKLKNAHLQFQQQQQKSLPSVWTEKSYEHLTSIYSPNTETINANEKDNMITIADISMKLDILMTKVDEISIKQLKTNKIVEKLHCTIYSCRQEIDQIRNFVFDTISPYLRELGDSFFIKCKTAEKDRLRTLHTSFKEKLEDHNKTIVVVAQSNTASNTTLNEVNC
;
A
#
# COMPACT_ATOMS: atom_id res chain seq x y z
N MET A 1 29.62 -3.15 -16.50
CA MET A 1 28.34 -3.81 -16.16
C MET A 1 28.24 -3.91 -14.64
N MET A 2 27.48 -3.02 -14.00
CA MET A 2 27.21 -3.08 -12.56
C MET A 2 25.77 -3.53 -12.33
N GLN A 3 25.60 -4.69 -11.71
CA GLN A 3 24.28 -5.18 -11.29
C GLN A 3 23.88 -4.46 -10.00
N ILE A 4 22.91 -3.56 -10.11
CA ILE A 4 22.24 -2.93 -8.98
C ILE A 4 21.25 -3.95 -8.41
N HIS A 5 21.59 -4.56 -7.27
CA HIS A 5 20.63 -5.33 -6.49
C HIS A 5 19.58 -4.37 -5.90
N ARG A 6 18.42 -4.31 -6.56
CA ARG A 6 17.24 -3.58 -6.11
C ARG A 6 16.62 -4.34 -4.94
N ILE A 7 16.93 -3.91 -3.71
CA ILE A 7 16.18 -4.32 -2.52
C ILE A 7 14.76 -3.75 -2.68
N LYS A 8 13.80 -4.62 -3.00
CA LYS A 8 12.38 -4.27 -3.02
C LYS A 8 11.92 -4.10 -1.57
N SER A 9 11.73 -2.86 -1.14
CA SER A 9 10.99 -2.55 0.08
C SER A 9 9.51 -2.91 -0.12
N ASN A 10 9.12 -4.12 0.25
CA ASN A 10 7.72 -4.54 0.33
C ASN A 10 7.08 -3.95 1.59
N HIS A 11 6.83 -2.64 1.60
CA HIS A 11 5.81 -2.04 2.46
C HIS A 11 4.70 -1.43 1.61
N THR A 12 4.10 -2.26 0.77
CA THR A 12 2.70 -2.06 0.42
C THR A 12 1.89 -2.34 1.69
N TYR A 13 1.35 -1.29 2.31
CA TYR A 13 0.15 -1.45 3.13
C TYR A 13 -0.93 -2.03 2.21
N HIS A 14 -0.99 -3.36 2.11
CA HIS A 14 -2.10 -4.05 1.50
C HIS A 14 -3.34 -3.60 2.28
N ARG A 15 -4.16 -2.71 1.71
CA ARG A 15 -5.56 -2.62 2.10
C ARG A 15 -6.10 -4.02 1.94
N GLN A 16 -6.20 -4.76 3.05
CA GLN A 16 -6.71 -6.12 2.98
C GLN A 16 -8.12 -6.04 2.43
N LYS A 17 -8.32 -6.66 1.27
CA LYS A 17 -9.64 -6.82 0.70
C LYS A 17 -10.42 -7.69 1.68
N ILE A 18 -11.44 -7.13 2.30
CA ILE A 18 -12.42 -7.92 3.05
C ILE A 18 -13.00 -8.91 2.05
N LEU A 19 -12.80 -10.19 2.33
CA LEU A 19 -13.43 -11.25 1.55
C LEU A 19 -14.95 -11.08 1.69
N HIS A 20 -15.61 -11.01 0.55
CA HIS A 20 -17.04 -10.78 0.45
C HIS A 20 -17.65 -11.96 -0.30
N CYS A 21 -18.53 -12.70 0.36
CA CYS A 21 -19.17 -13.84 -0.25
C CYS A 21 -20.33 -13.38 -1.15
N TYR A 22 -20.23 -13.59 -2.46
CA TYR A 22 -21.28 -13.17 -3.39
C TYR A 22 -22.59 -13.95 -3.28
N ASN A 23 -22.63 -15.05 -2.51
CA ASN A 23 -23.85 -15.81 -2.26
C ASN A 23 -24.62 -15.23 -1.07
N CYS A 24 -24.01 -15.05 0.10
CA CYS A 24 -24.71 -14.54 1.29
C CYS A 24 -24.45 -13.06 1.58
N GLN A 25 -23.66 -12.37 0.76
CA GLN A 25 -23.16 -11.00 0.93
C GLN A 25 -22.31 -10.77 2.21
N GLN A 26 -22.18 -11.74 3.11
CA GLN A 26 -21.46 -11.57 4.38
C GLN A 26 -19.95 -11.34 4.18
N TYR A 27 -19.37 -10.58 5.11
CA TYR A 27 -17.95 -10.20 5.17
C TYR A 27 -17.08 -11.24 5.89
N ASN A 28 -17.44 -12.52 5.79
CA ASN A 28 -16.80 -13.63 6.50
C ASN A 28 -15.56 -14.16 5.76
N ASP A 29 -14.93 -15.17 6.34
CA ASP A 29 -13.75 -15.89 5.90
C ASP A 29 -13.99 -16.98 4.83
N HIS A 30 -15.20 -17.06 4.27
CA HIS A 30 -15.53 -18.04 3.23
C HIS A 30 -15.78 -17.39 1.85
N THR A 31 -15.47 -18.14 0.80
CA THR A 31 -15.77 -17.78 -0.60
C THR A 31 -17.15 -18.28 -1.01
N ALA A 32 -17.66 -17.84 -2.16
CA ALA A 32 -18.95 -18.28 -2.69
C ALA A 32 -19.07 -19.80 -2.81
N ILE A 33 -17.97 -20.49 -3.16
CA ILE A 33 -17.90 -21.95 -3.31
C ILE A 33 -18.17 -22.68 -1.99
N ASN A 34 -17.65 -22.14 -0.89
CA ASN A 34 -17.77 -22.72 0.45
C ASN A 34 -18.84 -22.03 1.29
N CYS A 35 -19.85 -21.44 0.66
CA CYS A 35 -20.89 -20.71 1.37
C CYS A 35 -21.88 -21.69 2.02
N PRO A 36 -22.11 -21.61 3.35
CA PRO A 36 -23.12 -22.44 4.02
C PRO A 36 -24.54 -22.15 3.54
N ASN A 37 -24.77 -20.95 2.98
CA ASN A 37 -26.07 -20.49 2.48
C ASN A 37 -26.15 -20.52 0.94
N LYS A 38 -25.42 -21.42 0.28
CA LYS A 38 -25.42 -21.52 -1.19
C LYS A 38 -26.82 -21.69 -1.80
N ASP A 39 -27.71 -22.38 -1.10
CA ASP A 39 -29.08 -22.67 -1.56
C ASP A 39 -30.06 -21.51 -1.27
N LYS A 40 -29.61 -20.47 -0.55
CA LYS A 40 -30.40 -19.27 -0.21
C LYS A 40 -29.57 -18.00 -0.48
N PRO A 41 -29.27 -17.71 -1.76
CA PRO A 41 -28.47 -16.55 -2.11
C PRO A 41 -29.21 -15.24 -1.79
N ILE A 42 -28.45 -14.23 -1.41
CA ILE A 42 -28.91 -12.86 -1.18
C ILE A 42 -28.46 -12.02 -2.37
N CYS A 43 -29.41 -11.30 -2.96
CA CYS A 43 -29.16 -10.48 -4.14
C CYS A 43 -28.24 -9.31 -3.79
N PHE A 44 -27.13 -9.18 -4.52
CA PHE A 44 -26.17 -8.08 -4.38
C PHE A 44 -26.81 -6.68 -4.53
N ARG A 45 -27.88 -6.56 -5.33
CA ARG A 45 -28.53 -5.29 -5.67
C ARG A 45 -29.58 -4.85 -4.65
N CYS A 46 -30.42 -5.76 -4.19
CA CYS A 46 -31.59 -5.43 -3.37
C CYS A 46 -31.61 -6.10 -1.99
N GLY A 47 -30.63 -6.95 -1.67
CA GLY A 47 -30.51 -7.57 -0.35
C GLY A 47 -31.59 -8.60 0.01
N LEU A 48 -32.39 -9.05 -0.96
CA LEU A 48 -33.44 -10.05 -0.76
C LEU A 48 -32.96 -11.47 -1.12
N ASN A 49 -33.69 -12.49 -0.65
CA ASN A 49 -33.36 -13.91 -0.82
C ASN A 49 -33.66 -14.42 -2.24
N HIS A 50 -32.83 -14.02 -3.19
CA HIS A 50 -32.79 -14.56 -4.54
C HIS A 50 -31.40 -14.33 -5.15
N PRO A 51 -31.00 -15.11 -6.17
CA PRO A 51 -29.72 -14.92 -6.84
C PRO A 51 -29.64 -13.55 -7.54
N TYR A 52 -28.43 -13.08 -7.79
CA TYR A 52 -28.22 -11.84 -8.53
C TYR A 52 -28.84 -11.93 -9.94
N ASN A 53 -29.61 -10.91 -10.29
CA ASN A 53 -30.17 -10.71 -11.62
C ASN A 53 -29.97 -9.23 -12.01
N SER A 54 -29.41 -8.96 -13.19
CA SER A 54 -29.21 -7.61 -13.70
C SER A 54 -30.54 -6.83 -13.81
N ASN A 55 -31.63 -7.55 -14.12
CA ASN A 55 -32.98 -7.02 -14.30
C ASN A 55 -33.84 -7.14 -13.04
N CYS A 56 -33.23 -7.23 -11.85
CA CYS A 56 -33.96 -7.25 -10.59
C CYS A 56 -34.87 -6.01 -10.46
N GLN A 57 -36.18 -6.25 -10.30
CA GLN A 57 -37.20 -5.21 -10.19
C GLN A 57 -37.30 -4.60 -8.78
N ASN A 58 -36.64 -5.22 -7.79
CA ASN A 58 -36.64 -4.73 -6.41
C ASN A 58 -35.81 -3.44 -6.27
N LYS A 59 -36.22 -2.57 -5.33
CA LYS A 59 -35.47 -1.34 -5.01
C LYS A 59 -34.04 -1.68 -4.58
N ILE A 60 -33.09 -0.84 -4.99
CA ILE A 60 -31.68 -0.99 -4.58
C ILE A 60 -31.60 -0.82 -3.06
N CYS A 61 -31.03 -1.82 -2.40
CA CYS A 61 -30.95 -1.87 -0.95
C CYS A 61 -29.77 -2.77 -0.53
N CYS A 62 -28.99 -2.29 0.42
CA CYS A 62 -27.85 -3.01 0.96
C CYS A 62 -28.31 -4.10 1.92
N ALA A 63 -27.83 -5.33 1.72
CA ALA A 63 -28.14 -6.46 2.61
C ALA A 63 -27.73 -6.24 4.07
N HIS A 64 -26.75 -5.35 4.33
CA HIS A 64 -26.19 -5.14 5.66
C HIS A 64 -26.77 -3.92 6.38
N CYS A 65 -26.67 -2.74 5.78
CA CYS A 65 -27.13 -1.50 6.42
C CYS A 65 -28.54 -1.06 5.98
N ARG A 66 -29.16 -1.78 5.03
CA ARG A 66 -30.50 -1.49 4.49
C ARG A 66 -30.67 -0.09 3.87
N GLN A 67 -29.56 0.57 3.53
CA GLN A 67 -29.54 1.86 2.84
C GLN A 67 -29.58 1.69 1.31
N GLU A 68 -29.86 2.79 0.60
CA GLU A 68 -30.00 2.84 -0.86
C GLU A 68 -28.64 2.76 -1.59
N HIS A 69 -28.00 1.59 -1.49
CA HIS A 69 -26.82 1.22 -2.29
C HIS A 69 -26.68 -0.30 -2.38
N MET A 70 -25.89 -0.78 -3.34
CA MET A 70 -25.58 -2.21 -3.48
C MET A 70 -24.63 -2.70 -2.38
N ALA A 71 -24.70 -3.97 -1.97
CA ALA A 71 -23.90 -4.53 -0.87
C ALA A 71 -22.36 -4.40 -1.04
N GLY A 72 -21.90 -4.23 -2.29
CA GLY A 72 -20.49 -4.01 -2.62
C GLY A 72 -19.99 -2.58 -2.43
N ASN A 73 -20.88 -1.60 -2.19
CA ASN A 73 -20.51 -0.18 -2.14
C ASN A 73 -19.37 0.06 -1.11
N PRO A 74 -18.22 0.63 -1.51
CA PRO A 74 -17.09 0.87 -0.62
C PRO A 74 -17.41 1.82 0.55
N SER A 75 -18.42 2.67 0.37
CA SER A 75 -18.88 3.67 1.35
C SER A 75 -19.98 3.15 2.29
N CYS A 76 -20.32 1.86 2.23
CA CYS A 76 -21.28 1.26 3.15
C CYS A 76 -20.77 1.37 4.61
N PRO A 77 -21.55 1.91 5.56
CA PRO A 77 -21.12 2.10 6.94
C PRO A 77 -20.71 0.79 7.61
N ASN A 78 -21.51 -0.28 7.50
CA ASN A 78 -21.16 -1.60 8.06
C ASN A 78 -19.88 -2.17 7.46
N LYS A 79 -19.63 -1.93 6.16
CA LYS A 79 -18.40 -2.37 5.48
C LYS A 79 -17.17 -1.61 5.97
N ILE A 80 -17.33 -0.32 6.32
CA ILE A 80 -16.28 0.50 6.92
C ILE A 80 -15.99 0.01 8.35
N GLU A 81 -17.03 -0.25 9.13
CA GLU A 81 -16.93 -0.76 10.49
C GLU A 81 -16.20 -2.12 10.55
N GLU A 82 -16.63 -3.10 9.75
CA GLU A 82 -15.97 -4.42 9.65
C GLU A 82 -14.51 -4.31 9.18
N ARG A 83 -14.20 -3.34 8.31
CA ARG A 83 -12.82 -3.04 7.91
C ARG A 83 -11.99 -2.57 9.10
N ASN A 84 -12.55 -1.64 9.88
CA ASN A 84 -11.86 -1.04 11.01
C ASN A 84 -11.62 -2.10 12.09
N LYS A 85 -12.64 -2.89 12.43
CA LYS A 85 -12.53 -4.00 13.39
C LYS A 85 -11.45 -5.00 12.99
N ARG A 86 -11.44 -5.46 11.73
CA ARG A 86 -10.40 -6.39 11.24
C ARG A 86 -9.00 -5.76 11.28
N ASN A 87 -8.89 -4.48 10.93
CA ASN A 87 -7.61 -3.78 11.01
C ASN A 87 -7.10 -3.66 12.46
N GLU A 88 -8.00 -3.45 13.43
CA GLU A 88 -7.66 -3.42 14.85
C GLU A 88 -7.24 -4.81 15.35
N GLU A 89 -7.97 -5.86 15.02
CA GLU A 89 -7.59 -7.24 15.35
C GLU A 89 -6.21 -7.61 14.78
N LEU A 90 -5.89 -7.14 13.57
CA LEU A 90 -4.56 -7.32 12.98
C LEU A 90 -3.48 -6.51 13.67
N LYS A 91 -3.78 -5.26 14.06
CA LYS A 91 -2.84 -4.46 14.87
C LYS A 91 -2.52 -5.17 16.18
N LEU A 92 -3.53 -5.74 16.85
CA LEU A 92 -3.36 -6.52 18.07
C LEU A 92 -2.57 -7.80 17.83
N LYS A 93 -2.89 -8.58 16.77
CA LYS A 93 -2.13 -9.78 16.39
C LYS A 93 -0.68 -9.45 16.06
N ASN A 94 -0.43 -8.38 15.31
CA ASN A 94 0.92 -7.95 14.97
C ASN A 94 1.69 -7.44 16.19
N ALA A 95 1.04 -6.70 17.10
CA ALA A 95 1.64 -6.28 18.36
C ALA A 95 1.98 -7.50 19.24
N HIS A 96 1.09 -8.50 19.29
CA HIS A 96 1.33 -9.74 20.01
C HIS A 96 2.47 -10.56 19.39
N LEU A 97 2.54 -10.66 18.05
CA LEU A 97 3.64 -11.30 17.34
C LEU A 97 4.97 -10.55 17.56
N GLN A 98 4.96 -9.22 17.58
CA GLN A 98 6.14 -8.42 17.92
C GLN A 98 6.58 -8.64 19.37
N PHE A 99 5.62 -8.72 20.31
CA PHE A 99 5.90 -9.02 21.70
C PHE A 99 6.45 -10.45 21.89
N GLN A 100 5.88 -11.45 21.22
CA GLN A 100 6.43 -12.81 21.19
C GLN A 100 7.82 -12.86 20.53
N GLN A 101 8.05 -12.11 19.44
CA GLN A 101 9.38 -12.01 18.82
C GLN A 101 10.39 -11.29 19.71
N GLN A 102 9.95 -10.35 20.56
CA GLN A 102 10.81 -9.74 21.59
C GLN A 102 11.10 -10.70 22.75
N GLN A 103 10.18 -11.63 23.07
CA GLN A 103 10.47 -12.70 24.03
C GLN A 103 11.33 -13.82 23.44
N GLN A 104 11.19 -14.11 22.13
CA GLN A 104 12.00 -15.13 21.42
C GLN A 104 13.35 -14.60 20.92
N LYS A 105 13.50 -13.28 20.72
CA LYS A 105 14.81 -12.62 20.78
C LYS A 105 15.24 -12.70 22.23
N SER A 106 15.82 -13.85 22.57
CA SER A 106 16.56 -14.17 23.78
C SER A 106 16.68 -12.98 24.72
N LEU A 107 16.20 -13.15 25.97
CA LEU A 107 16.88 -12.60 27.14
C LEU A 107 18.35 -12.35 26.77
N PRO A 108 18.87 -11.12 26.85
CA PRO A 108 20.24 -10.83 26.43
C PRO A 108 21.13 -11.96 26.90
N SER A 109 21.84 -12.58 25.96
CA SER A 109 22.75 -13.73 26.12
C SER A 109 23.96 -13.36 27.01
N VAL A 110 23.69 -12.76 28.15
CA VAL A 110 24.58 -12.53 29.29
C VAL A 110 24.38 -13.67 30.29
N TRP A 111 23.22 -14.35 30.25
CA TRP A 111 22.94 -15.59 30.98
C TRP A 111 23.09 -16.79 30.02
N THR A 112 24.30 -17.00 29.51
CA THR A 112 24.66 -18.27 28.87
C THR A 112 24.66 -19.40 29.91
N GLU A 113 24.52 -20.67 29.52
CA GLU A 113 24.74 -21.83 30.41
C GLU A 113 26.07 -21.72 31.17
N LYS A 114 27.11 -21.15 30.53
CA LYS A 114 28.39 -20.83 31.17
C LYS A 114 28.29 -19.83 32.32
N SER A 115 27.31 -18.94 32.31
CA SER A 115 27.05 -17.97 33.39
C SER A 115 26.46 -18.67 34.61
N TYR A 116 25.62 -19.68 34.39
CA TYR A 116 25.08 -20.54 35.45
C TYR A 116 26.15 -21.51 35.97
N GLU A 117 26.92 -22.14 35.08
CA GLU A 117 28.05 -23.02 35.43
C GLU A 117 29.15 -22.27 36.21
N HIS A 118 29.44 -21.01 35.85
CA HIS A 118 30.40 -20.19 36.58
C HIS A 118 29.88 -19.80 37.96
N LEU A 119 28.60 -19.47 38.10
CA LEU A 119 27.98 -19.21 39.41
C LEU A 119 27.92 -20.48 40.27
N THR A 120 27.64 -21.65 39.71
CA THR A 120 27.69 -22.94 40.43
C THR A 120 29.11 -23.44 40.65
N SER A 121 30.10 -23.01 39.87
CA SER A 121 31.53 -23.30 40.09
C SER A 121 32.12 -22.43 41.20
N ILE A 122 31.65 -21.20 41.36
CA ILE A 122 32.03 -20.33 42.49
C ILE A 122 31.36 -20.79 43.80
N TYR A 123 30.20 -21.47 43.73
CA TYR A 123 29.41 -21.90 44.89
C TYR A 123 29.32 -23.43 45.08
N SER A 124 30.05 -24.24 44.30
CA SER A 124 30.18 -25.68 44.59
C SER A 124 31.19 -25.86 45.72
N PRO A 125 30.78 -26.41 46.87
CA PRO A 125 31.76 -26.83 47.87
C PRO A 125 32.52 -28.01 47.28
N ASN A 126 33.82 -27.84 47.02
CA ASN A 126 34.69 -28.97 46.77
C ASN A 126 34.61 -29.89 47.99
N THR A 127 33.96 -31.04 47.81
CA THR A 127 34.02 -32.16 48.74
C THR A 127 35.36 -32.85 48.59
N GLU A 128 36.44 -32.24 49.10
CA GLU A 128 37.68 -32.97 49.36
C GLU A 128 38.22 -32.58 50.74
N THR A 129 38.05 -33.54 51.65
CA THR A 129 38.79 -33.73 52.91
C THR A 129 38.91 -32.54 53.86
N ILE A 130 38.00 -32.55 54.83
CA ILE A 130 38.09 -31.83 56.10
C ILE A 130 39.41 -32.23 56.79
N ASN A 131 40.43 -31.37 56.67
CA ASN A 131 41.52 -31.32 57.62
C ASN A 131 41.20 -30.17 58.59
N ALA A 132 41.14 -30.49 59.87
CA ALA A 132 40.68 -29.60 60.92
C ALA A 132 41.67 -28.44 61.14
N ASN A 133 41.50 -27.32 60.44
CA ASN A 133 42.09 -26.03 60.84
C ASN A 133 41.54 -24.75 60.17
N GLU A 134 40.36 -24.75 59.55
CA GLU A 134 39.77 -23.51 58.99
C GLU A 134 38.49 -23.12 59.72
N LYS A 135 38.64 -22.31 60.76
CA LYS A 135 37.54 -21.71 61.53
C LYS A 135 37.09 -20.35 60.99
N ASP A 136 37.59 -19.91 59.84
CA ASP A 136 37.54 -18.49 59.46
C ASP A 136 36.70 -18.13 58.21
N ASN A 137 35.90 -19.03 57.64
CA ASN A 137 35.05 -18.69 56.48
C ASN A 137 33.60 -19.22 56.57
N MET A 138 33.00 -19.21 57.76
CA MET A 138 31.54 -19.38 57.86
C MET A 138 30.85 -18.12 57.34
N ILE A 139 30.31 -18.17 56.12
CA ILE A 139 29.36 -17.17 55.62
C ILE A 139 28.22 -17.07 56.64
N THR A 140 28.09 -15.89 57.23
CA THR A 140 27.06 -15.64 58.23
C THR A 140 25.74 -15.27 57.55
N ILE A 141 24.63 -15.43 58.28
CA ILE A 141 23.32 -14.93 57.82
C ILE A 141 23.38 -13.42 57.53
N ALA A 142 24.21 -12.68 58.28
CA ALA A 142 24.42 -11.24 58.06
C ALA A 142 25.06 -10.95 56.69
N ASP A 143 26.03 -11.75 56.25
CA ASP A 143 26.67 -11.59 54.93
C ASP A 143 25.69 -11.84 53.78
N ILE A 144 24.81 -12.83 53.95
CA ILE A 144 23.74 -13.12 52.98
C ILE A 144 22.74 -11.96 52.93
N SER A 145 22.33 -11.44 54.08
CA SER A 145 21.43 -10.28 54.16
C SER A 145 22.03 -9.06 53.47
N MET A 146 23.29 -8.73 53.74
CA MET A 146 23.97 -7.60 53.10
C MET A 146 24.05 -7.77 51.58
N LYS A 147 24.36 -8.97 51.09
CA LYS A 147 24.39 -9.25 49.64
C LYS A 147 23.00 -9.12 49.01
N LEU A 148 21.94 -9.53 49.71
CA LEU A 148 20.56 -9.34 49.26
C LEU A 148 20.20 -7.86 49.20
N ASP A 149 20.57 -7.05 50.18
CA ASP A 149 20.31 -5.61 50.18
C ASP A 149 21.03 -4.89 49.02
N ILE A 150 22.28 -5.28 48.72
CA ILE A 150 23.03 -4.79 47.56
C ILE A 150 22.34 -5.19 46.25
N LEU A 151 21.84 -6.42 46.15
CA LEU A 151 21.11 -6.91 44.98
C LEU A 151 19.81 -6.13 44.78
N MET A 152 19.04 -5.91 45.85
CA MET A 152 17.80 -5.13 45.81
C MET A 152 18.06 -3.70 45.34
N THR A 153 19.12 -3.06 45.86
CA THR A 153 19.53 -1.71 45.43
C THR A 153 19.84 -1.68 43.93
N LYS A 154 20.54 -2.69 43.39
CA LYS A 154 20.82 -2.79 41.95
C LYS A 154 19.55 -3.01 41.11
N VAL A 155 18.59 -3.79 41.61
CA VAL A 155 17.29 -3.99 40.95
C VAL A 155 16.52 -2.66 40.86
N ASP A 156 16.57 -1.84 41.91
CA ASP A 156 15.95 -0.51 41.91
C ASP A 156 16.62 0.43 40.91
N GLU A 157 17.96 0.45 40.86
CA GLU A 157 18.70 1.24 39.87
C GLU A 157 18.35 0.85 38.43
N ILE A 158 18.24 -0.45 38.15
CA ILE A 158 17.84 -0.97 36.84
C ILE A 158 16.41 -0.53 36.52
N SER A 159 15.50 -0.62 37.48
CA SER A 159 14.10 -0.20 37.32
C SER A 159 13.98 1.29 37.00
N ILE A 160 14.77 2.14 37.67
CA ILE A 160 14.85 3.58 37.39
C ILE A 160 15.40 3.85 35.98
N LYS A 161 16.46 3.14 35.57
CA LYS A 161 17.02 3.26 34.21
C LYS A 161 16.00 2.84 33.16
N GLN A 162 15.28 1.75 33.37
CA GLN A 162 14.23 1.29 32.47
C GLN A 162 13.11 2.32 32.32
N LEU A 163 12.68 2.93 33.44
CA LEU A 163 11.67 3.99 33.40
C LEU A 163 12.14 5.22 32.60
N LYS A 164 13.41 5.62 32.74
CA LYS A 164 13.99 6.72 31.95
C LYS A 164 14.02 6.39 30.46
N THR A 165 14.42 5.17 30.10
CA THR A 165 14.43 4.70 28.71
C THR A 165 13.02 4.70 28.12
N ASN A 166 12.02 4.23 28.86
CA ASN A 166 10.63 4.23 28.40
C ASN A 166 10.12 5.65 28.09
N LYS A 167 10.43 6.63 28.94
CA LYS A 167 10.09 8.04 28.68
C LYS A 167 10.76 8.59 27.41
N ILE A 168 11.98 8.16 27.09
CA ILE A 168 12.66 8.55 25.85
C ILE A 168 11.97 7.90 24.64
N VAL A 169 11.62 6.61 24.74
CA VAL A 169 10.90 5.89 23.68
C VAL A 169 9.54 6.52 23.40
N GLU A 170 8.78 6.89 24.42
CA GLU A 170 7.49 7.59 24.28
C GLU A 170 7.66 8.93 23.56
N LYS A 171 8.67 9.73 23.93
CA LYS A 171 8.97 11.00 23.23
C LYS A 171 9.30 10.77 21.76
N LEU A 172 10.16 9.79 21.46
CA LEU A 172 10.50 9.44 20.08
C LEU A 172 9.26 8.97 19.29
N HIS A 173 8.38 8.19 19.91
CA HIS A 173 7.14 7.75 19.29
C HIS A 173 6.24 8.93 18.92
N CYS A 174 6.08 9.91 19.82
CA CYS A 174 5.35 11.15 19.52
C CYS A 174 5.97 11.94 18.36
N THR A 175 7.30 12.08 18.32
CA THR A 175 8.00 12.75 17.21
C THR A 175 7.79 12.04 15.88
N ILE A 176 7.95 10.71 15.85
CA ILE A 176 7.73 9.89 14.64
C ILE A 176 6.28 10.05 14.15
N TYR A 177 5.32 10.07 15.07
CA TYR A 177 3.92 10.25 14.75
C TYR A 177 3.67 11.63 14.10
N SER A 178 4.25 12.70 14.64
CA SER A 178 4.15 14.06 14.06
C SER A 178 4.75 14.12 12.65
N CYS A 179 5.98 13.62 12.48
CA CYS A 179 6.63 13.58 11.16
C CYS A 179 5.81 12.79 10.13
N ARG A 180 5.18 11.69 10.55
CA ARG A 180 4.29 10.92 9.67
C ARG A 180 3.10 11.74 9.21
N GLN A 181 2.47 12.51 10.10
CA GLN A 181 1.35 13.37 9.73
C GLN A 181 1.79 14.45 8.72
N GLU A 182 2.95 15.07 8.92
CA GLU A 182 3.50 16.05 7.98
C GLU A 182 3.77 15.44 6.60
N ILE A 183 4.35 14.23 6.55
CA ILE A 183 4.56 13.50 5.29
C ILE A 183 3.23 13.23 4.60
N ASP A 184 2.20 12.80 5.34
CA ASP A 184 0.88 12.55 4.77
C ASP A 184 0.23 13.85 4.24
N GLN A 185 0.42 14.98 4.92
CA GLN A 185 -0.04 16.30 4.43
C GLN A 185 0.66 16.71 3.14
N ILE A 186 2.00 16.60 3.08
CA ILE A 186 2.78 16.91 1.87
C ILE A 186 2.35 16.00 0.72
N ARG A 187 2.19 14.70 0.99
CA ARG A 187 1.74 13.74 -0.01
C ARG A 187 0.36 14.14 -0.56
N ASN A 188 -0.60 14.44 0.30
CA ASN A 188 -1.94 14.83 -0.15
C ASN A 188 -1.88 16.12 -0.98
N PHE A 189 -1.10 17.12 -0.55
CA PHE A 189 -0.90 18.34 -1.33
C PHE A 189 -0.33 18.06 -2.74
N VAL A 190 0.69 17.20 -2.84
CA VAL A 190 1.29 16.85 -4.15
C VAL A 190 0.30 16.11 -5.03
N PHE A 191 -0.40 15.11 -4.50
CA PHE A 191 -1.27 14.26 -5.33
C PHE A 191 -2.64 14.87 -5.62
N ASP A 192 -3.20 15.63 -4.68
CA ASP A 192 -4.55 16.18 -4.80
C ASP A 192 -4.54 17.58 -5.43
N THR A 193 -3.46 18.35 -5.24
CA THR A 193 -3.37 19.73 -5.77
C THR A 193 -2.44 19.81 -6.98
N ILE A 194 -1.19 19.35 -6.87
CA ILE A 194 -0.21 19.55 -7.94
C ILE A 194 -0.46 18.61 -9.12
N SER A 195 -0.72 17.32 -8.86
CA SER A 195 -0.86 16.33 -9.93
C SER A 195 -1.99 16.62 -10.92
N PRO A 196 -3.20 17.05 -10.50
CA PRO A 196 -4.25 17.41 -11.44
C PRO A 196 -3.89 18.64 -12.27
N TYR A 197 -3.25 19.64 -11.67
CA TYR A 197 -2.83 20.84 -12.37
C TYR A 197 -1.77 20.55 -13.45
N LEU A 198 -0.78 19.71 -13.13
CA LEU A 198 0.21 19.27 -14.12
C LEU A 198 -0.43 18.46 -15.25
N ARG A 199 -1.44 17.66 -14.95
CA ARG A 199 -2.19 16.91 -15.97
C ARG A 199 -2.96 17.86 -16.89
N GLU A 200 -3.68 18.82 -16.33
CA GLU A 200 -4.45 19.80 -17.10
C GLU A 200 -3.55 20.64 -18.01
N LEU A 201 -2.39 21.08 -17.50
CA LEU A 201 -1.38 21.75 -18.31
C LEU A 201 -0.90 20.84 -19.45
N GLY A 202 -0.55 19.59 -19.14
CA GLY A 202 -0.10 18.61 -20.13
C GLY A 202 -1.14 18.38 -21.24
N ASP A 203 -2.41 18.19 -20.86
CA ASP A 203 -3.52 17.99 -21.78
C ASP A 203 -3.76 19.23 -22.65
N SER A 204 -3.72 20.43 -22.06
CA SER A 204 -3.85 21.71 -22.78
C SER A 204 -2.74 21.90 -23.82
N PHE A 205 -1.48 21.65 -23.45
CA PHE A 205 -0.35 21.71 -24.38
C PHE A 205 -0.49 20.68 -25.49
N PHE A 206 -0.84 19.44 -25.16
CA PHE A 206 -1.01 18.37 -26.15
C PHE A 206 -2.13 18.69 -27.14
N ILE A 207 -3.28 19.19 -26.67
CA ILE A 207 -4.40 19.60 -27.53
C ILE A 207 -3.99 20.76 -28.45
N LYS A 208 -3.30 21.79 -27.92
CA LYS A 208 -2.81 22.92 -28.72
C LYS A 208 -1.85 22.46 -29.82
N CYS A 209 -0.85 21.65 -29.48
CA CYS A 209 0.10 21.11 -30.46
C CYS A 209 -0.60 20.26 -31.54
N LYS A 210 -1.51 19.37 -31.13
CA LYS A 210 -2.27 18.51 -32.04
C LYS A 210 -3.17 19.33 -32.98
N THR A 211 -3.80 20.38 -32.47
CA THR A 211 -4.67 21.25 -33.27
C THR A 211 -3.86 22.08 -34.26
N ALA A 212 -2.75 22.68 -33.82
CA ALA A 212 -1.85 23.44 -34.68
C ALA A 212 -1.30 22.59 -35.83
N GLU A 213 -0.87 21.34 -35.56
CA GLU A 213 -0.37 20.45 -36.59
C GLU A 213 -1.49 20.02 -37.57
N LYS A 214 -2.69 19.76 -37.06
CA LYS A 214 -3.87 19.46 -37.89
C LYS A 214 -4.19 20.61 -38.84
N ASP A 215 -4.14 21.84 -38.35
CA ASP A 215 -4.40 23.03 -39.16
C ASP A 215 -3.29 23.28 -40.19
N ARG A 216 -2.02 23.04 -39.83
CA ARG A 216 -0.90 23.06 -40.78
C ARG A 216 -1.10 22.10 -41.94
N LEU A 217 -1.49 20.85 -41.64
CA LEU A 217 -1.77 19.83 -42.66
C LEU A 217 -2.95 20.19 -43.56
N ARG A 218 -4.02 20.79 -43.00
CA ARG A 218 -5.16 21.30 -43.78
C ARG A 218 -4.72 22.39 -44.75
N THR A 219 -3.94 23.36 -44.30
CA THR A 219 -3.41 24.44 -45.15
C THR A 219 -2.56 23.88 -46.30
N LEU A 220 -1.70 22.91 -46.01
CA LEU A 220 -0.88 22.24 -47.03
C LEU A 220 -1.75 21.51 -48.07
N HIS A 221 -2.77 20.78 -47.61
CA HIS A 221 -3.69 20.07 -48.49
C HIS A 221 -4.49 21.02 -49.39
N THR A 222 -5.01 22.12 -48.83
CA THR A 222 -5.71 23.16 -49.63
C THR A 222 -4.80 23.76 -50.68
N SER A 223 -3.57 24.16 -50.31
CA SER A 223 -2.60 24.71 -51.26
C SER A 223 -2.21 23.71 -52.36
N PHE A 224 -2.08 22.43 -52.03
CA PHE A 224 -1.82 21.38 -53.02
C PHE A 224 -2.99 21.22 -53.99
N LYS A 225 -4.24 21.23 -53.48
CA LYS A 225 -5.45 21.12 -54.30
C LYS A 225 -5.58 22.29 -55.28
N GLU A 226 -5.36 23.52 -54.82
CA GLU A 226 -5.38 24.73 -55.66
C GLU A 226 -4.35 24.63 -56.79
N LYS A 227 -3.10 24.25 -56.47
CA LYS A 227 -2.05 24.05 -57.48
C LYS A 227 -2.42 23.00 -58.53
N LEU A 228 -3.10 21.93 -58.11
CA LEU A 228 -3.53 20.85 -58.99
C LEU A 228 -4.68 21.29 -59.91
N GLU A 229 -5.63 22.07 -59.38
CA GLU A 229 -6.69 22.69 -60.19
C GLU A 229 -6.13 23.67 -61.23
N ASP A 230 -5.16 24.49 -60.86
CA ASP A 230 -4.52 25.43 -61.79
C ASP A 230 -3.70 24.73 -62.87
N HIS A 231 -3.00 23.65 -62.51
CA HIS A 231 -2.30 22.82 -63.47
C HIS A 231 -3.27 22.15 -64.46
N ASN A 232 -4.40 21.63 -63.97
CA ASN A 232 -5.45 21.06 -64.83
C ASN A 232 -6.04 22.10 -65.78
N LYS A 233 -6.32 23.33 -65.32
CA LYS A 233 -6.77 24.42 -66.20
C LYS A 233 -5.76 24.72 -67.29
N THR A 234 -4.46 24.73 -66.95
CA THR A 234 -3.38 24.98 -67.92
C THR A 234 -3.33 23.87 -68.99
N ILE A 235 -3.44 22.60 -68.57
CA ILE A 235 -3.49 21.46 -69.51
C ILE A 235 -4.68 21.60 -70.47
N VAL A 236 -5.86 21.95 -69.96
CA VAL A 236 -7.07 22.13 -70.79
C VAL A 236 -6.87 23.24 -71.83
N VAL A 237 -6.28 24.38 -71.43
CA VAL A 237 -5.99 25.49 -72.34
C VAL A 237 -4.98 25.10 -73.43
N VAL A 238 -3.92 24.37 -73.08
CA VAL A 238 -2.93 23.89 -74.05
C VAL A 238 -3.56 22.89 -75.03
N ALA A 239 -4.40 21.97 -74.54
CA ALA A 239 -5.10 21.02 -75.40
C ALA A 239 -6.03 21.71 -76.42
N GLN A 240 -6.79 22.73 -75.99
CA GLN A 240 -7.68 23.51 -76.86
C GLN A 240 -6.92 24.31 -77.91
N SER A 241 -5.75 24.87 -77.55
CA SER A 241 -4.88 25.63 -78.45
C SER A 241 -4.28 24.75 -79.55
N ASN A 242 -3.92 23.51 -79.21
CA ASN A 242 -3.40 22.54 -80.17
C ASN A 242 -4.47 22.02 -81.14
N THR A 243 -5.73 21.87 -80.70
CA THR A 243 -6.83 21.51 -81.60
C THR A 243 -7.15 22.63 -82.60
N ALA A 244 -7.12 23.90 -82.17
CA ALA A 244 -7.37 25.04 -83.07
C ALA A 244 -6.29 25.20 -84.16
N SER A 245 -5.04 24.86 -83.84
CA SER A 245 -3.91 24.97 -84.78
C SER A 245 -3.88 23.85 -85.83
N ASN A 246 -4.51 22.70 -85.56
CA ASN A 246 -4.62 21.59 -86.52
C ASN A 246 -5.78 21.76 -87.51
N THR A 247 -6.83 22.51 -87.17
CA THR A 247 -7.97 22.76 -88.08
C THR A 247 -7.60 23.74 -89.20
N THR A 248 -6.77 24.75 -88.93
CA THR A 248 -6.30 25.72 -89.92
C THR A 248 -5.31 25.15 -90.93
N LEU A 249 -4.65 24.02 -90.63
CA LEU A 249 -3.75 23.33 -91.56
C LEU A 249 -4.48 22.45 -92.58
N ASN A 250 -5.73 22.06 -92.30
CA ASN A 250 -6.54 21.25 -93.22
C ASN A 250 -7.39 22.08 -94.20
N GLU A 251 -7.57 23.38 -93.97
CA GLU A 251 -8.28 24.29 -94.90
C GLU A 251 -7.37 24.89 -96.00
N VAL A 252 -6.06 24.68 -95.94
CA VAL A 252 -5.09 25.20 -96.94
C VAL A 252 -4.72 24.15 -98.02
N ASN A 253 -5.26 22.93 -97.93
CA ASN A 253 -4.98 21.82 -98.86
C ASN A 253 -6.20 21.37 -99.69
N CYS A 254 -7.19 22.24 -99.91
CA CYS A 254 -8.22 22.06 -100.95
C CYS A 254 -8.17 23.20 -101.96
#